data_AF-A0A520EG91-F1
#
_entry.id   AF-A0A520EG91-F1
#
_cell.length_a   1.000
_cell.length_b   1.000
_cell.length_c   1.000
_cell.angle_alpha   90.00
_cell.angle_beta   90.00
_cell.angle_gamma   90.00
#
_symmetry.space_group_name_H-M   'P 1'
#
loop_
_entity.id
_entity.type
_entity.pdbx_description
1 polymer ?
#
loop_
_entity_poly.entity_id
_entity_poly.type
_entity_poly.pdbx_seq_one_letter_code
_entity_poly.pdbx_strand_id
1 'polypeptide(L)'
;MAFHDLRTLELVRQRRALMRKEFPKAIEGSAPDRPSRVSVPVERESTASFDAEAFGAAVGELMAEKLGRMERRLVGMQAKIDKALSFAGDFQPTLDYPIGTAVRWQGGVFIAAKAMRAGGGEPSRNAAWIKLV
;
A
#
# COMPACT_ATOMS: atom_id res chain seq x y z
N MET A 1 34.63 -1.34 13.00
CA MET A 1 33.44 -1.85 13.71
C MET A 1 32.90 -3.05 12.93
N ALA A 2 33.23 -4.29 13.33
CA ALA A 2 32.85 -5.51 12.61
C ALA A 2 32.58 -6.67 13.59
N PHE A 3 31.69 -6.45 14.57
CA PHE A 3 31.41 -7.42 15.65
C PHE A 3 29.98 -8.01 15.61
N HIS A 4 29.15 -7.63 14.64
CA HIS A 4 27.76 -8.10 14.58
C HIS A 4 27.54 -9.39 13.77
N ASP A 5 28.53 -9.86 13.03
CA ASP A 5 28.34 -10.96 12.05
C ASP A 5 28.64 -12.37 12.62
N LEU A 6 29.43 -12.45 13.70
CA LEU A 6 29.83 -13.73 14.30
C LEU A 6 28.74 -14.37 15.16
N ARG A 7 27.88 -13.57 15.81
CA ARG A 7 26.75 -14.10 16.62
C ARG A 7 25.69 -14.77 15.77
N THR A 8 25.47 -14.29 14.55
CA THR A 8 24.46 -14.82 13.63
C THR A 8 24.84 -16.22 13.14
N LEU A 9 26.13 -16.45 12.86
CA LEU A 9 26.65 -17.75 12.44
C LEU A 9 26.62 -18.79 13.56
N GLU A 10 26.84 -18.39 14.81
CA GLU A 10 26.77 -19.30 15.96
C GLU A 10 25.34 -19.78 16.22
N LEU A 11 24.36 -18.87 16.06
CA LEU A 11 22.93 -19.16 16.26
C LEU A 11 22.39 -20.13 15.20
N VAL A 12 22.86 -20.02 13.95
CA VAL A 12 22.54 -20.97 12.86
C VAL A 12 23.14 -22.35 13.13
N ARG A 13 24.37 -22.42 13.66
CA ARG A 13 25.01 -23.70 14.02
C ARG A 13 24.30 -24.41 15.17
N GLN A 14 23.89 -23.67 16.21
CA GLN A 14 23.14 -24.24 17.34
C GLN A 14 21.76 -24.78 16.90
N ARG A 15 21.05 -24.07 16.01
CA ARG A 15 19.75 -24.52 15.50
C ARG A 15 19.84 -25.78 14.66
N ARG A 16 20.93 -25.97 13.91
CA ARG A 16 21.17 -27.20 13.11
C ARG A 16 21.53 -28.41 13.96
N ALA A 17 22.14 -28.20 15.14
CA ALA A 17 22.45 -29.27 16.09
C ALA A 17 21.21 -29.77 16.85
N LEU A 18 20.24 -28.88 17.14
CA LEU A 18 18.96 -29.25 17.77
C LEU A 18 18.07 -30.10 16.84
N MET A 19 17.97 -29.74 15.56
CA MET A 19 17.17 -30.48 14.57
C MET A 19 17.68 -31.91 14.30
N ARG A 20 18.93 -32.23 14.67
CA ARG A 20 19.52 -33.56 14.46
C ARG A 20 19.29 -34.52 15.65
N LYS A 21 18.82 -34.01 16.80
CA LYS A 21 18.50 -34.80 17.99
C LYS A 21 17.04 -35.25 18.07
N GLU A 22 16.14 -34.68 17.26
CA GLU A 22 14.69 -34.95 17.35
C GLU A 22 14.16 -35.97 16.33
N PHE A 23 15.02 -36.61 15.53
CA PHE A 23 14.60 -37.74 14.70
C PHE A 23 15.02 -39.06 15.34
N PRO A 24 14.16 -39.73 16.13
CA PRO A 24 14.37 -41.12 16.45
C PRO A 24 14.32 -41.94 15.17
N LYS A 25 15.34 -42.79 15.03
CA LYS A 25 15.53 -43.79 13.99
C LYS A 25 14.34 -44.76 14.02
N ALA A 26 13.31 -44.49 13.21
CA ALA A 26 12.12 -45.31 13.17
C ALA A 26 12.28 -46.47 12.17
N ILE A 27 12.58 -47.64 12.76
CA ILE A 27 11.91 -48.93 12.52
C ILE A 27 12.12 -49.58 11.14
N GLU A 28 13.10 -50.49 11.12
CA GLU A 28 13.02 -51.75 10.36
C GLU A 28 11.74 -52.50 10.77
N GLY A 29 10.95 -52.95 9.79
CA GLY A 29 10.00 -54.03 10.00
C GLY A 29 8.66 -53.87 9.28
N SER A 30 8.30 -54.95 8.58
CA SER A 30 6.98 -55.28 8.03
C SER A 30 6.64 -54.72 6.65
N ALA A 31 6.87 -55.56 5.65
CA ALA A 31 6.32 -55.42 4.31
C ALA A 31 4.78 -55.54 4.37
N PRO A 32 4.01 -54.54 3.91
CA PRO A 32 2.59 -54.72 3.72
C PRO A 32 2.33 -55.54 2.47
N ASP A 33 1.46 -56.53 2.65
CA ASP A 33 0.88 -57.42 1.66
C ASP A 33 0.44 -56.67 0.40
N ARG A 34 0.75 -57.21 -0.78
CA ARG A 34 0.61 -56.54 -2.07
C ARG A 34 -0.80 -56.80 -2.61
N PRO A 35 -1.75 -55.86 -2.60
CA PRO A 35 -3.03 -56.08 -3.27
C PRO A 35 -2.82 -56.12 -4.78
N SER A 36 -3.50 -57.08 -5.40
CA SER A 36 -3.46 -57.41 -6.83
C SER A 36 -3.69 -56.16 -7.69
N ARG A 37 -2.79 -55.96 -8.65
CA ARG A 37 -2.80 -54.81 -9.58
C ARG A 37 -4.02 -54.92 -10.51
N VAL A 38 -5.07 -54.18 -10.22
CA VAL A 38 -6.16 -53.93 -11.16
C VAL A 38 -5.63 -53.00 -12.25
N SER A 39 -5.48 -53.53 -13.46
CA SER A 39 -5.10 -52.75 -14.64
C SER A 39 -6.31 -51.94 -15.10
N VAL A 40 -6.48 -50.74 -14.56
CA VAL A 40 -7.43 -49.76 -15.11
C VAL A 40 -6.80 -49.18 -16.39
N PRO A 41 -7.48 -49.21 -17.55
CA PRO A 41 -7.01 -48.49 -18.73
C PRO A 41 -7.04 -47.00 -18.40
N VAL A 42 -5.85 -46.40 -18.31
CA VAL A 42 -5.69 -44.94 -18.21
C VAL A 42 -6.03 -44.38 -19.58
N GLU A 43 -7.29 -44.00 -19.77
CA GLU A 43 -7.65 -43.04 -20.80
C GLU A 43 -6.79 -41.80 -20.54
N ARG A 44 -5.87 -41.54 -21.47
CA ARG A 44 -5.05 -40.33 -21.45
C ARG A 44 -5.99 -39.16 -21.69
N GLU A 45 -6.47 -38.57 -20.61
CA GLU A 45 -7.10 -37.25 -20.63
C GLU A 45 -6.22 -36.31 -21.45
N SER A 46 -6.85 -35.66 -22.43
CA SER A 46 -6.21 -34.74 -23.35
C SER A 46 -5.32 -33.78 -22.57
N THR A 47 -4.05 -33.68 -22.99
CA THR A 47 -3.17 -32.60 -22.60
C THR A 47 -3.77 -31.29 -23.14
N ALA A 48 -4.70 -30.69 -22.40
CA ALA A 48 -5.04 -29.29 -22.58
C ALA A 48 -3.76 -28.51 -22.29
N SER A 49 -3.04 -28.15 -23.34
CA SER A 49 -1.82 -27.36 -23.24
C SER A 49 -2.21 -26.01 -22.63
N PHE A 50 -1.60 -25.69 -21.48
CA PHE A 50 -1.75 -24.38 -20.87
C PHE A 50 -1.29 -23.31 -21.85
N ASP A 51 -2.22 -22.47 -22.27
CA ASP A 51 -1.94 -21.33 -23.14
C ASP A 51 -1.46 -20.15 -22.27
N ALA A 52 -0.14 -20.06 -22.14
CA ALA A 52 0.52 -19.01 -21.38
C ALA A 52 0.29 -17.61 -21.99
N GLU A 53 0.01 -17.54 -23.30
CA GLU A 53 -0.23 -16.28 -24.01
C GLU A 53 -1.63 -15.75 -23.69
N ALA A 54 -2.65 -16.62 -23.74
CA ALA A 54 -4.01 -16.28 -23.33
C ALA A 54 -4.07 -15.89 -21.85
N PHE A 55 -3.33 -16.58 -20.98
CA PHE A 55 -3.23 -16.21 -19.56
C PHE A 55 -2.53 -14.85 -19.37
N GLY A 56 -1.43 -14.61 -20.08
CA GLY A 56 -0.71 -13.33 -20.04
C GLY A 56 -1.58 -12.16 -20.50
N ALA A 57 -2.35 -12.34 -21.57
CA ALA A 57 -3.29 -11.35 -22.07
C ALA A 57 -4.40 -11.04 -21.04
N ALA A 58 -5.01 -12.08 -20.44
CA ALA A 58 -6.04 -11.92 -19.43
C ALA A 58 -5.52 -11.20 -18.16
N VAL A 59 -4.30 -11.52 -17.73
CA VAL A 59 -3.64 -10.83 -16.61
C VAL A 59 -3.31 -9.38 -16.97
N GLY A 60 -2.85 -9.13 -18.21
CA GLY A 60 -2.56 -7.79 -18.73
C GLY A 60 -3.80 -6.90 -18.74
N GLU A 61 -4.93 -7.38 -19.25
CA GLU A 61 -6.21 -6.66 -19.24
C GLU A 61 -6.69 -6.37 -17.82
N LEU A 62 -6.61 -7.35 -16.92
CA LEU A 62 -6.98 -7.17 -15.52
C LEU A 62 -6.13 -6.10 -14.82
N MET A 63 -4.82 -6.07 -15.10
CA MET A 63 -3.92 -5.07 -14.54
C MET A 63 -4.20 -3.68 -15.12
N ALA A 64 -4.41 -3.58 -16.44
CA ALA A 64 -4.77 -2.32 -17.09
C ALA A 64 -6.07 -1.72 -16.52
N GLU A 65 -7.09 -2.56 -16.30
CA GLU A 65 -8.34 -2.13 -15.71
C GLU A 65 -8.18 -1.65 -14.26
N LYS A 66 -7.40 -2.38 -13.45
CA LYS A 66 -7.12 -2.01 -12.06
C LYS A 66 -6.31 -0.72 -11.97
N LEU A 67 -5.28 -0.56 -12.79
CA LEU A 67 -4.47 0.65 -12.86
C LEU A 67 -5.32 1.84 -13.27
N GLY A 68 -6.16 1.71 -14.32
CA GLY A 68 -7.04 2.79 -14.76
C GLY A 68 -8.10 3.19 -13.71
N ARG A 69 -8.57 2.26 -12.86
CA ARG A 69 -9.44 2.62 -11.71
C ARG A 69 -8.64 3.34 -10.61
N MET A 70 -7.40 2.93 -10.38
CA MET A 70 -6.52 3.51 -9.36
C MET A 70 -6.11 4.94 -9.73
N GLU A 71 -5.74 5.18 -10.99
CA GLU A 71 -5.45 6.51 -11.53
C GLU A 71 -6.65 7.45 -11.40
N ARG A 72 -7.86 7.01 -11.79
CA ARG A 72 -9.07 7.79 -11.61
C ARG A 72 -9.34 8.13 -10.14
N ARG A 73 -9.06 7.21 -9.21
CA ARG A 73 -9.16 7.46 -7.77
C ARG A 73 -8.11 8.44 -7.28
N LEU A 74 -6.87 8.34 -7.75
CA LEU A 74 -5.78 9.25 -7.39
C LEU A 74 -6.05 10.66 -7.89
N VAL A 75 -6.44 10.82 -9.16
CA VAL A 75 -6.85 12.12 -9.73
C VAL A 75 -8.06 12.69 -8.98
N GLY A 76 -9.05 11.85 -8.66
CA GLY A 76 -10.22 12.25 -7.87
C GLY A 76 -9.88 12.65 -6.43
N MET A 77 -8.89 12.01 -5.79
CA MET A 77 -8.40 12.38 -4.47
C MET A 77 -7.57 13.66 -4.51
N GLN A 78 -6.69 13.81 -5.50
CA GLN A 78 -5.92 15.05 -5.69
C GLN A 78 -6.85 16.25 -5.86
N ALA A 79 -7.87 16.14 -6.73
CA ALA A 79 -8.87 17.20 -6.91
C ALA A 79 -9.69 17.50 -5.66
N LYS A 80 -9.82 16.55 -4.73
CA LYS A 80 -10.47 16.76 -3.42
C LYS A 80 -9.52 17.38 -2.40
N ILE A 81 -8.24 17.02 -2.43
CA ILE A 81 -7.19 17.60 -1.58
C ILE A 81 -6.91 19.04 -2.00
N ASP A 82 -6.87 19.34 -3.30
CA ASP A 82 -6.73 20.70 -3.82
C ASP A 82 -7.93 21.59 -3.44
N LYS A 83 -9.10 20.98 -3.21
CA LYS A 83 -10.31 21.65 -2.68
C LYS A 83 -10.40 21.61 -1.16
N ALA A 84 -9.54 20.83 -0.49
CA ALA A 84 -9.55 20.74 0.96
C ALA A 84 -8.91 21.99 1.53
N LEU A 85 -9.48 22.47 2.64
CA LEU A 85 -9.00 23.61 3.39
C LEU A 85 -7.48 23.51 3.63
N SER A 86 -6.71 24.40 2.99
CA SER A 86 -5.28 24.50 3.25
C SER A 86 -5.08 25.39 4.48
N PHE A 87 -4.44 24.87 5.52
CA PHE A 87 -4.15 25.66 6.72
C PHE A 87 -2.79 26.33 6.56
N ALA A 88 -2.76 27.65 6.42
CA ALA A 88 -1.53 28.42 6.20
C ALA A 88 -0.91 28.94 7.51
N GLY A 89 -1.44 28.56 8.67
CA GLY A 89 -0.93 29.03 9.97
C GLY A 89 -1.45 30.41 10.31
N ASP A 90 -0.57 31.35 10.64
CA ASP A 90 -0.94 32.71 11.02
C ASP A 90 -1.02 33.62 9.79
N PHE A 91 -1.93 34.60 9.80
CA PHE A 91 -2.07 35.53 8.69
C PHE A 91 -0.81 36.39 8.51
N GLN A 92 -0.33 36.47 7.27
CA GLN A 92 0.81 37.26 6.83
C GLN A 92 0.36 38.10 5.62
N PRO A 93 0.54 39.43 5.68
CA PRO A 93 0.08 40.32 4.62
C PRO A 93 0.86 40.14 3.31
N THR A 94 2.01 39.49 3.32
CA THR A 94 2.87 39.29 2.13
C THR A 94 2.53 38.05 1.33
N LEU A 95 1.58 37.22 1.79
CA LEU A 95 1.23 35.96 1.14
C LEU A 95 -0.06 36.06 0.32
N ASP A 96 -0.10 35.33 -0.79
CA ASP A 96 -1.32 35.03 -1.52
C ASP A 96 -2.05 33.86 -0.82
N TYR A 97 -3.36 34.00 -0.63
CA TYR A 97 -4.21 32.96 -0.05
C TYR A 97 -5.26 32.51 -1.05
N PRO A 98 -5.19 31.28 -1.60
CA PRO A 98 -6.24 30.76 -2.47
C PRO A 98 -7.55 30.59 -1.69
N ILE A 99 -8.64 30.39 -2.45
CA ILE A 99 -9.95 30.10 -1.86
C ILE A 99 -9.89 28.86 -0.98
N GLY A 100 -10.56 28.90 0.16
CA GLY A 100 -10.57 27.80 1.13
C GLY A 100 -9.34 27.76 2.04
N THR A 101 -8.40 28.70 1.94
CA THR A 101 -7.28 28.75 2.88
C THR A 101 -7.74 29.26 4.25
N ALA A 102 -7.39 28.51 5.30
CA ALA A 102 -7.59 28.90 6.69
C ALA A 102 -6.33 29.54 7.29
N VAL A 103 -6.53 30.65 8.00
CA VAL A 103 -5.48 31.38 8.74
C VAL A 103 -5.95 31.71 10.15
N ARG A 104 -5.00 31.88 11.06
CA ARG A 104 -5.22 32.42 12.41
C ARG A 104 -4.91 33.91 12.43
N TRP A 105 -5.77 34.68 13.08
CA TRP A 105 -5.57 36.11 13.27
C TRP A 105 -6.29 36.57 14.54
N GLN A 106 -5.61 37.33 15.40
CA GLN A 106 -6.19 37.92 16.62
C GLN A 106 -6.99 36.93 17.49
N GLY A 107 -6.51 35.69 17.61
CA GLY A 107 -7.14 34.64 18.42
C GLY A 107 -8.35 33.94 17.76
N GLY A 108 -8.72 34.30 16.52
CA GLY A 108 -9.74 33.62 15.74
C GLY A 108 -9.18 32.87 14.53
N VAL A 109 -10.00 31.98 13.97
CA VAL A 109 -9.70 31.28 12.71
C VAL A 109 -10.58 31.85 11.60
N PHE A 110 -9.97 32.17 10.47
CA PHE A 110 -10.62 32.76 9.30
C PHE A 110 -10.35 31.92 8.06
N ILE A 111 -11.36 31.77 7.19
CA ILE A 111 -11.23 31.12 5.88
C ILE A 111 -11.38 32.18 4.79
N ALA A 112 -10.50 32.14 3.79
CA ALA A 112 -10.65 32.90 2.55
C ALA A 112 -11.82 32.35 1.71
N ALA A 113 -12.93 33.08 1.64
CA ALA A 113 -14.09 32.76 0.80
C ALA A 113 -13.85 33.02 -0.70
N LYS A 114 -12.79 33.77 -1.02
CA LYS A 114 -12.31 34.08 -2.37
C LYS A 114 -10.78 34.06 -2.35
N ALA A 115 -10.14 33.93 -3.52
CA ALA A 115 -8.70 34.06 -3.61
C ALA A 115 -8.28 35.49 -3.23
N MET A 116 -7.35 35.59 -2.27
CA MET A 116 -6.77 36.82 -1.75
C MET A 116 -5.34 36.96 -2.23
N ARG A 117 -4.98 38.14 -2.71
CA ARG A 117 -3.59 38.47 -3.00
C ARG A 117 -2.88 39.03 -1.77
N ALA A 118 -1.56 38.99 -1.78
CA ALA A 118 -0.71 39.70 -0.85
C ALA A 118 -1.15 41.17 -0.78
N GLY A 119 -1.27 41.69 0.44
CA GLY A 119 -1.79 43.02 0.74
C GLY A 119 -3.31 43.16 0.64
N GLY A 120 -4.04 42.09 0.33
CA GLY A 120 -5.50 42.08 0.06
C GLY A 120 -6.40 42.42 1.25
N GLY A 121 -5.86 42.79 2.41
CA GLY A 121 -6.60 43.26 3.58
C GLY A 121 -6.77 42.21 4.67
N GLU A 122 -6.79 42.70 5.91
CA GLU A 122 -6.82 41.91 7.14
C GLU A 122 -8.13 41.09 7.30
N PRO A 123 -8.08 39.90 7.93
CA PRO A 123 -9.25 39.05 8.13
C PRO A 123 -10.46 39.69 8.83
N SER A 124 -10.25 40.70 9.66
CA SER A 124 -11.33 41.41 10.37
C SER A 124 -11.94 42.58 9.58
N ARG A 125 -11.29 43.04 8.50
CA ARG A 125 -11.69 44.24 7.75
C ARG A 125 -12.21 43.94 6.36
N ASN A 126 -11.95 42.73 5.85
CA ASN A 126 -12.32 42.35 4.50
C ASN A 126 -13.35 41.20 4.51
N ALA A 127 -14.52 41.43 3.89
CA ALA A 127 -15.61 40.47 3.78
C ALA A 127 -15.26 39.20 2.97
N ALA A 128 -14.10 39.16 2.32
CA ALA A 128 -13.56 37.95 1.70
C ALA A 128 -13.11 36.90 2.75
N TRP A 129 -13.00 37.28 4.02
CA TRP A 129 -12.69 36.36 5.12
C TRP A 129 -13.95 35.99 5.91
N ILE A 130 -14.12 34.69 6.15
CA ILE A 130 -15.21 34.15 6.98
C ILE A 130 -14.60 33.67 8.29
N LYS A 131 -15.07 34.23 9.41
CA LYS A 131 -14.67 33.79 10.75
C LYS A 131 -15.36 32.46 11.10
N LEU A 132 -14.60 31.48 11.57
CA LEU A 132 -15.11 30.16 11.98
C LEU A 132 -15.42 30.07 13.48
N VAL A 133 -14.56 30.65 14.32
CA VAL A 133 -14.65 30.63 15.80
C VAL A 133 -14.10 31.94 16.36
#